data_AF-A0A425XWH2-F1
#
_entry.id   AF-A0A425XWH2-F1
#
_cell.length_a   1.000
_cell.length_b   1.000
_cell.length_c   1.000
_cell.angle_alpha   90.00
_cell.angle_beta   90.00
_cell.angle_gamma   90.00
#
_symmetry.space_group_name_H-M   'P 1'
#
loop_
_entity.id
_entity.type
_entity.pdbx_description
1 polymer ?
#
loop_
_entity_poly.entity_id
_entity_poly.type
_entity_poly.pdbx_seq_one_letter_code
_entity_poly.pdbx_strand_id
1 'polypeptide(L)'
;MSYQPVQKSNVSDLDFNKGIMLVRETKKALQDNPNNVTYVDYFNMMSAFLSLKESQANIMVAFEKLKNADGSCELFLYTEKHIENNPKYDIIREAYNKELLKCKSKTTEELEFNILEYCNTNDLDYDLVEKIVLINDADKKYRKRKTIRDYPEHKELDIHNQALIDSLYAIHRTYIGKNLVGEKFENVMWSVIQHSNPEMMERYLPVVHKGVKEKQIKDLPLKMLIDRFYGLKYGYQFFGSQIGFGFKSADEETRKKIEIKYDLE
;
A
#
# COMPACT_ATOMS: atom_id res chain seq x y z
N MET A 1 4.34 2.11 -23.94
CA MET A 1 4.89 0.73 -23.99
C MET A 1 4.17 -0.07 -25.09
N SER A 2 4.89 -0.59 -26.09
CA SER A 2 4.33 -1.27 -27.29
C SER A 2 4.23 -2.79 -27.20
N TYR A 3 4.69 -3.40 -26.10
CA TYR A 3 4.72 -4.86 -25.92
C TYR A 3 3.33 -5.50 -26.05
N GLN A 4 3.20 -6.55 -26.87
CA GLN A 4 2.00 -7.37 -27.00
C GLN A 4 2.37 -8.85 -26.88
N PRO A 5 1.92 -9.55 -25.83
CA PRO A 5 2.25 -10.96 -25.64
C PRO A 5 1.45 -11.85 -26.61
N VAL A 6 2.11 -12.90 -27.11
CA VAL A 6 1.51 -13.94 -27.95
C VAL A 6 1.45 -15.24 -27.15
N GLN A 7 0.35 -15.98 -27.26
CA GLN A 7 0.19 -17.25 -26.54
C GLN A 7 1.19 -18.28 -27.08
N LYS A 8 2.04 -18.82 -26.20
CA LYS A 8 3.06 -19.82 -26.55
C LYS A 8 2.60 -21.20 -26.12
N SER A 9 2.97 -22.23 -26.86
CA SER A 9 2.59 -23.62 -26.57
C SER A 9 3.07 -24.13 -25.21
N ASN A 10 4.12 -23.53 -24.63
CA ASN A 10 4.69 -23.88 -23.34
C ASN A 10 4.16 -23.02 -22.16
N VAL A 11 3.19 -22.14 -22.39
CA VAL A 11 2.57 -21.27 -21.38
C VAL A 11 1.13 -21.73 -21.14
N SER A 12 0.76 -21.98 -19.89
CA SER A 12 -0.61 -22.37 -19.56
C SER A 12 -1.58 -21.20 -19.79
N ASP A 13 -2.86 -21.46 -20.05
CA ASP A 13 -3.85 -20.40 -20.19
C ASP A 13 -3.96 -19.54 -18.91
N LEU A 14 -3.80 -20.16 -17.74
CA LEU A 14 -3.76 -19.46 -16.46
C LEU A 14 -2.59 -18.45 -16.40
N ASP A 15 -1.40 -18.88 -16.76
CA ASP A 15 -0.20 -18.02 -16.77
C ASP A 15 -0.30 -16.94 -17.83
N PHE A 16 -0.83 -17.27 -19.01
CA PHE A 16 -1.03 -16.33 -20.09
C PHE A 16 -2.01 -15.22 -19.71
N ASN A 17 -3.18 -15.60 -19.17
CA ASN A 17 -4.18 -14.65 -18.71
C ASN A 17 -3.65 -13.75 -17.59
N LYS A 18 -2.89 -14.32 -16.64
CA LYS A 18 -2.25 -13.55 -15.57
C LYS A 18 -1.20 -12.58 -16.13
N GLY A 19 -0.38 -13.02 -17.08
CA GLY A 19 0.62 -12.20 -17.75
C GLY A 19 0.00 -11.03 -18.53
N ILE A 20 -1.06 -11.30 -19.31
CA ILE A 20 -1.80 -10.26 -20.05
C ILE A 20 -2.43 -9.26 -19.08
N MET A 21 -3.05 -9.73 -18.01
CA MET A 21 -3.67 -8.87 -17.01
C MET A 21 -2.65 -7.88 -16.43
N LEU A 22 -1.48 -8.36 -16.01
CA LEU A 22 -0.41 -7.50 -15.49
C LEU A 22 0.08 -6.47 -16.52
N VAL A 23 0.26 -6.87 -17.79
CA VAL A 23 0.64 -5.96 -18.87
C VAL A 23 -0.44 -4.90 -19.09
N ARG A 24 -1.72 -5.29 -19.09
CA ARG A 24 -2.85 -4.38 -19.33
C ARG A 24 -3.00 -3.36 -18.21
N GLU A 25 -2.97 -3.80 -16.95
CA GLU A 25 -3.08 -2.89 -15.80
C GLU A 25 -1.90 -1.92 -15.75
N THR A 26 -0.68 -2.42 -16.01
CA THR A 26 0.51 -1.54 -16.07
C THR A 26 0.40 -0.52 -17.21
N LYS A 27 -0.10 -0.92 -18.40
CA LYS A 27 -0.34 0.03 -19.49
C LYS A 27 -1.35 1.10 -19.12
N LYS A 28 -2.44 0.71 -18.45
CA LYS A 28 -3.48 1.65 -18.02
C LYS A 28 -2.92 2.67 -17.04
N ALA A 29 -2.15 2.22 -16.03
CA ALA A 29 -1.50 3.11 -15.07
C ALA A 29 -0.54 4.12 -15.74
N LEU A 30 0.18 3.71 -16.78
CA LEU A 30 1.13 4.56 -17.48
C LEU A 30 0.51 5.45 -18.57
N GLN A 31 -0.71 5.17 -19.04
CA GLN A 31 -1.39 6.00 -20.03
C GLN A 31 -1.76 7.37 -19.45
N ASP A 32 -2.02 7.43 -18.14
CA ASP A 32 -2.36 8.67 -17.45
C ASP A 32 -1.13 9.53 -17.12
N ASN A 33 0.07 8.92 -17.00
CA ASN A 33 1.33 9.63 -16.78
C ASN A 33 2.56 8.81 -17.20
N PRO A 34 2.98 8.85 -18.49
CA PRO A 34 4.06 8.00 -19.00
C PRO A 34 5.46 8.33 -18.43
N ASN A 35 5.61 9.47 -17.75
CA ASN A 35 6.85 9.89 -17.11
C ASN A 35 6.98 9.41 -15.65
N ASN A 36 5.93 8.81 -15.08
CA ASN A 36 5.89 8.43 -13.67
C ASN A 36 5.91 6.90 -13.49
N VAL A 37 6.88 6.24 -14.12
CA VAL A 37 7.05 4.77 -13.98
C VAL A 37 7.62 4.47 -12.59
N THR A 38 6.93 3.65 -11.82
CA THR A 38 7.32 3.28 -10.46
C THR A 38 7.97 1.89 -10.38
N TYR A 39 8.61 1.58 -9.25
CA TYR A 39 9.13 0.23 -8.99
C TYR A 39 8.02 -0.85 -9.04
N VAL A 40 6.77 -0.51 -8.70
CA VAL A 40 5.62 -1.42 -8.80
C VAL A 40 5.32 -1.78 -10.25
N ASP A 41 5.40 -0.82 -11.17
CA ASP A 41 5.19 -1.05 -12.59
C ASP A 41 6.26 -1.99 -13.17
N TYR A 42 7.52 -1.79 -12.79
CA TYR A 42 8.61 -2.69 -13.19
C TYR A 42 8.45 -4.09 -12.62
N PHE A 43 8.00 -4.22 -11.37
CA PHE A 43 7.70 -5.52 -10.78
C PHE A 43 6.55 -6.24 -11.47
N ASN A 44 5.48 -5.51 -11.82
CA ASN A 44 4.35 -6.06 -12.58
C ASN A 44 4.81 -6.55 -13.96
N MET A 45 5.66 -5.78 -14.66
CA MET A 45 6.22 -6.18 -15.95
C MET A 45 7.14 -7.39 -15.85
N MET A 46 8.04 -7.42 -14.86
CA MET A 46 8.89 -8.58 -14.59
C MET A 46 8.05 -9.82 -14.28
N SER A 47 7.04 -9.68 -13.43
CA SER A 47 6.12 -10.75 -13.07
C SER A 47 5.30 -11.24 -14.27
N ALA A 48 4.91 -10.33 -15.17
CA ALA A 48 4.25 -10.69 -16.42
C ALA A 48 5.18 -11.51 -17.32
N PHE A 49 6.43 -11.07 -17.52
CA PHE A 49 7.42 -11.77 -18.35
C PHE A 49 7.73 -13.17 -17.82
N LEU A 50 7.82 -13.34 -16.50
CA LEU A 50 7.98 -14.65 -15.89
C LEU A 50 6.75 -15.56 -16.14
N SER A 51 5.52 -15.01 -16.05
CA SER A 51 4.30 -15.79 -16.34
C SER A 51 4.20 -16.18 -17.81
N LEU A 52 4.56 -15.25 -18.71
CA LEU A 52 4.53 -15.44 -20.15
C LEU A 52 5.74 -16.25 -20.68
N LYS A 53 6.61 -16.73 -19.78
CA LYS A 53 7.86 -17.44 -20.09
C LYS A 53 8.61 -16.74 -21.22
N GLU A 54 8.81 -15.43 -21.05
CA GLU A 54 9.64 -14.62 -21.94
C GLU A 54 11.09 -15.09 -21.92
N SER A 55 11.88 -14.63 -22.90
CA SER A 55 13.30 -14.97 -22.93
C SER A 55 13.99 -14.52 -21.63
N GLN A 56 14.99 -15.27 -21.19
CA GLN A 56 15.79 -14.90 -20.01
C GLN A 56 16.36 -13.48 -20.14
N ALA A 57 16.79 -13.07 -21.34
CA ALA A 57 17.25 -11.72 -21.60
C ALA A 57 16.16 -10.67 -21.30
N ASN A 58 14.93 -10.87 -21.76
CA ASN A 58 13.81 -9.95 -21.51
C ASN A 58 13.46 -9.88 -20.01
N ILE A 59 13.43 -11.04 -19.34
CA ILE A 59 13.18 -11.14 -17.90
C ILE A 59 14.25 -10.37 -17.12
N MET A 60 15.53 -10.55 -17.47
CA MET A 60 16.63 -9.88 -16.80
C MET A 60 16.62 -8.37 -17.04
N VAL A 61 16.24 -7.90 -18.23
CA VAL A 61 16.05 -6.46 -18.49
C VAL A 61 14.94 -5.89 -17.60
N ALA A 62 13.81 -6.57 -17.44
CA ALA A 62 12.74 -6.13 -16.55
C ALA A 62 13.19 -6.13 -15.08
N PHE A 63 13.93 -7.16 -14.67
CA PHE A 63 14.52 -7.23 -13.33
C PHE A 63 15.53 -6.09 -13.08
N GLU A 64 16.41 -5.79 -14.03
CA GLU A 64 17.37 -4.69 -13.91
C GLU A 64 16.68 -3.33 -13.80
N LYS A 65 15.59 -3.10 -14.56
CA LYS A 65 14.79 -1.88 -14.41
C LYS A 65 14.12 -1.79 -13.05
N LEU A 66 13.58 -2.89 -12.53
CA LEU A 66 13.04 -2.96 -11.17
C LEU A 66 14.12 -2.64 -10.14
N LYS A 67 15.27 -3.31 -10.23
CA LYS A 67 16.39 -3.16 -9.31
C LYS A 67 16.83 -1.70 -9.19
N ASN A 68 16.93 -1.00 -10.31
CA ASN A 68 17.43 0.37 -10.38
C ASN A 68 16.34 1.44 -10.19
N ALA A 69 15.09 1.07 -9.92
CA ALA A 69 14.02 2.02 -9.64
C ALA A 69 14.07 2.52 -8.19
N ASP A 70 13.74 3.80 -7.98
CA ASP A 70 13.60 4.36 -6.63
C ASP A 70 12.49 3.62 -5.87
N GLY A 71 12.74 3.27 -4.61
CA GLY A 71 11.82 2.49 -3.78
C GLY A 71 11.84 0.97 -4.02
N SER A 72 12.78 0.46 -4.82
CA SER A 72 12.86 -0.98 -5.13
C SER A 72 13.19 -1.84 -3.90
N CYS A 73 14.00 -1.34 -2.97
CA CYS A 73 14.40 -2.10 -1.78
C CYS A 73 13.22 -2.44 -0.85
N GLU A 74 12.28 -1.53 -0.65
CA GLU A 74 11.06 -1.79 0.11
C GLU A 74 10.28 -2.97 -0.50
N LEU A 75 10.23 -3.02 -1.83
CA LEU A 75 9.59 -4.13 -2.53
C LEU A 75 10.35 -5.43 -2.34
N PHE A 76 11.68 -5.47 -2.52
CA PHE A 76 12.49 -6.67 -2.32
C PHE A 76 12.28 -7.26 -0.91
N LEU A 77 12.25 -6.40 0.11
CA LEU A 77 11.99 -6.80 1.48
C LEU A 77 10.54 -7.31 1.67
N TYR A 78 9.56 -6.63 1.08
CA TYR A 78 8.15 -7.03 1.17
C TYR A 78 7.86 -8.37 0.47
N THR A 79 8.48 -8.62 -0.70
CA THR A 79 8.20 -9.79 -1.53
C THR A 79 9.08 -11.00 -1.22
N GLU A 80 10.05 -10.89 -0.30
CA GLU A 80 10.99 -11.97 0.07
C GLU A 80 10.28 -13.33 0.23
N LYS A 81 9.31 -13.41 1.14
CA LYS A 81 8.61 -14.67 1.45
C LYS A 81 7.77 -15.20 0.28
N HIS A 82 7.30 -14.31 -0.60
CA HIS A 82 6.54 -14.70 -1.78
C HIS A 82 7.44 -15.33 -2.84
N ILE A 83 8.69 -14.89 -2.92
CA ILE A 83 9.65 -15.30 -3.95
C ILE A 83 10.48 -16.50 -3.49
N GLU A 84 10.87 -16.57 -2.21
CA GLU A 84 11.79 -17.56 -1.64
C GLU A 84 11.50 -19.02 -2.04
N ASN A 85 10.23 -19.41 -2.15
CA ASN A 85 9.83 -20.79 -2.45
C ASN A 85 9.00 -20.93 -3.74
N ASN A 86 8.91 -19.87 -4.55
CA ASN A 86 8.08 -19.88 -5.75
C ASN A 86 8.92 -20.18 -7.01
N PRO A 87 8.75 -21.35 -7.67
CA PRO A 87 9.61 -21.79 -8.78
C PRO A 87 9.53 -20.87 -10.00
N LYS A 88 8.46 -20.08 -10.12
CA LYS A 88 8.33 -19.05 -11.18
C LYS A 88 9.52 -18.09 -11.20
N TYR A 89 10.14 -17.84 -10.05
CA TYR A 89 11.22 -16.87 -9.91
C TYR A 89 12.62 -17.50 -9.98
N ASP A 90 12.74 -18.81 -10.23
CA ASP A 90 14.04 -19.52 -10.24
C ASP A 90 15.05 -18.87 -11.19
N ILE A 91 14.58 -18.39 -12.35
CA ILE A 91 15.39 -17.71 -13.37
C ILE A 91 16.11 -16.46 -12.82
N ILE A 92 15.50 -15.76 -11.86
CA ILE A 92 16.05 -14.53 -11.29
C ILE A 92 16.47 -14.68 -9.82
N ARG A 93 16.26 -15.85 -9.21
CA ARG A 93 16.36 -16.05 -7.75
C ARG A 93 17.72 -15.65 -7.20
N GLU A 94 18.79 -16.03 -7.88
CA GLU A 94 20.15 -15.68 -7.47
C GLU A 94 20.37 -14.16 -7.48
N ALA A 95 20.01 -13.50 -8.60
CA ALA A 95 20.13 -12.06 -8.74
C ALA A 95 19.23 -11.29 -7.74
N TYR A 96 18.01 -11.80 -7.52
CA TYR A 96 17.07 -11.29 -6.53
C TYR A 96 17.64 -11.38 -5.12
N ASN A 97 18.17 -12.54 -4.73
CA ASN A 97 18.74 -12.75 -3.39
C ASN A 97 19.97 -11.86 -3.16
N LYS A 98 20.81 -11.66 -4.18
CA LYS A 98 21.95 -10.74 -4.10
C LYS A 98 21.48 -9.31 -3.84
N GLU A 99 20.42 -8.86 -4.51
CA GLU A 99 19.87 -7.53 -4.27
C GLU A 99 19.17 -7.42 -2.92
N LEU A 100 18.39 -8.43 -2.54
CA LEU A 100 17.74 -8.52 -1.23
C LEU A 100 18.76 -8.40 -0.09
N LEU A 101 19.93 -9.06 -0.22
CA LEU A 101 21.01 -8.94 0.76
C LEU A 101 21.55 -7.51 0.85
N LYS A 102 21.71 -6.81 -0.28
CA LYS A 102 22.11 -5.39 -0.28
C LYS A 102 21.05 -4.50 0.37
N CYS A 103 19.77 -4.76 0.09
CA CYS A 103 18.68 -4.01 0.71
C CYS A 103 18.62 -4.28 2.22
N LYS A 104 18.86 -5.53 2.65
CA LYS A 104 18.97 -5.90 4.06
C LYS A 104 20.19 -5.25 4.74
N SER A 105 21.33 -5.16 4.06
CA SER A 105 22.51 -4.49 4.62
C SER A 105 22.35 -2.97 4.68
N LYS A 106 21.66 -2.37 3.70
CA LYS A 106 21.22 -0.97 3.76
C LYS A 106 20.25 -0.71 4.91
N THR A 107 19.40 -1.66 5.29
CA THR A 107 18.57 -1.52 6.51
C THR A 107 19.34 -1.71 7.81
N THR A 108 20.55 -2.26 7.79
CA THR A 108 21.44 -2.28 8.98
C THR A 108 22.25 -0.99 9.10
N GLU A 109 22.47 -0.29 7.98
CA GLU A 109 22.79 1.15 7.94
C GLU A 109 21.49 1.96 7.88
N GLU A 110 20.61 1.82 8.88
CA GLU A 110 19.55 2.81 9.05
C GLU A 110 20.26 4.17 9.23
N LEU A 111 20.19 5.02 8.20
CA LEU A 111 20.11 6.47 8.39
C LEU A 111 18.98 6.66 9.41
N GLU A 112 19.36 6.75 10.68
CA GLU A 112 18.46 6.97 11.80
C GLU A 112 17.52 8.08 11.37
N PHE A 113 16.21 7.79 11.28
CA PHE A 113 15.25 8.75 10.75
C PHE A 113 15.30 9.99 11.66
N ASN A 114 15.95 11.04 11.17
CA ASN A 114 16.17 12.24 11.94
C ASN A 114 14.89 13.09 11.87
N ILE A 115 14.07 12.97 12.91
CA ILE A 115 12.81 13.72 13.04
C ILE A 115 13.08 15.22 12.94
N LEU A 116 14.16 15.71 13.58
CA LEU A 116 14.51 17.13 13.56
C LEU A 116 14.84 17.62 12.14
N GLU A 117 15.66 16.86 11.40
CA GLU A 117 15.97 17.18 10.01
C GLU A 117 14.73 17.14 9.10
N TYR A 118 13.87 16.13 9.30
CA TYR A 118 12.61 16.00 8.57
C TYR A 118 11.67 17.18 8.83
N CYS A 119 11.51 17.57 10.09
CA CYS A 119 10.67 18.71 10.46
C CYS A 119 11.23 20.01 9.91
N ASN A 120 12.54 20.24 10.03
CA ASN A 120 13.19 21.44 9.49
C ASN A 120 13.07 21.55 7.96
N THR A 121 13.22 20.43 7.25
CA THR A 121 13.15 20.40 5.78
C THR A 121 11.73 20.65 5.27
N ASN A 122 10.72 20.25 6.03
CA ASN A 122 9.32 20.33 5.63
C ASN A 122 8.53 21.43 6.34
N ASP A 123 9.18 22.27 7.17
CA ASP A 123 8.56 23.31 7.99
C ASP A 123 7.41 22.78 8.87
N LEU A 124 7.69 21.70 9.62
CA LEU A 124 6.69 20.99 10.43
C LEU A 124 6.91 21.18 11.93
N ASP A 125 5.82 21.08 12.68
CA ASP A 125 5.85 21.06 14.15
C ASP A 125 6.49 19.76 14.66
N TYR A 126 7.64 19.90 15.34
CA TYR A 126 8.42 18.77 15.82
C TYR A 126 7.61 17.88 16.77
N ASP A 127 6.91 18.48 17.73
CA ASP A 127 6.19 17.74 18.78
C ASP A 127 5.03 16.91 18.20
N LEU A 128 4.33 17.45 17.20
CA LEU A 128 3.27 16.74 16.50
C LEU A 128 3.84 15.58 15.66
N VAL A 129 4.91 15.83 14.91
CA VAL A 129 5.54 14.78 14.10
C VAL A 129 6.09 13.66 14.98
N GLU A 130 6.75 13.99 16.09
CA GLU A 130 7.27 13.01 17.05
C GLU A 130 6.15 12.12 17.59
N LYS A 131 5.02 12.69 18.01
CA LYS A 131 3.84 11.91 18.46
C LYS A 131 3.33 10.99 17.36
N ILE A 132 3.28 11.47 16.12
CA ILE A 132 2.77 10.70 14.98
C ILE A 132 3.73 9.58 14.58
N VAL A 133 5.05 9.78 14.71
CA VAL A 133 6.06 8.73 14.55
C VAL A 133 5.85 7.63 15.60
N LEU A 134 5.68 8.01 16.88
CA LEU A 134 5.43 7.05 17.96
C LEU A 134 4.15 6.23 17.72
N ILE A 135 3.07 6.89 17.30
CA ILE A 135 1.81 6.20 16.92
C ILE A 135 2.07 5.23 15.77
N ASN A 136 2.75 5.67 14.72
CA ASN A 136 3.06 4.86 13.54
C ASN A 136 3.85 3.59 13.90
N ASP A 137 4.84 3.72 14.77
CA ASP A 137 5.71 2.61 15.14
C ASP A 137 5.00 1.60 16.05
N ALA A 138 4.19 2.12 16.98
CA ALA A 138 3.24 1.31 17.74
C ALA A 138 2.29 0.53 16.81
N ASP A 139 1.64 1.24 15.88
CA ASP A 139 0.67 0.70 14.93
C ASP A 139 1.26 -0.42 14.06
N LYS A 140 2.55 -0.32 13.69
CA LYS A 140 3.27 -1.32 12.89
C LYS A 140 3.82 -2.50 13.70
N LYS A 141 4.04 -2.35 15.01
CA LYS A 141 4.80 -3.29 15.87
C LYS A 141 4.32 -4.73 15.77
N TYR A 142 3.01 -4.95 15.75
CA TYR A 142 2.42 -6.29 15.74
C TYR A 142 1.93 -6.76 14.36
N ARG A 143 1.91 -5.87 13.35
CA ARG A 143 1.37 -6.16 12.01
C ARG A 143 2.29 -6.98 11.12
N LYS A 144 3.56 -7.13 11.48
CA LYS A 144 4.53 -7.99 10.77
C LYS A 144 4.41 -9.49 11.14
N ARG A 145 3.51 -9.87 12.06
CA ARG A 145 3.44 -11.24 12.61
C ARG A 145 2.16 -11.97 12.19
N LYS A 146 2.28 -13.30 12.04
CA LYS A 146 1.36 -14.18 11.29
C LYS A 146 -0.08 -14.26 11.81
N THR A 147 -0.36 -13.86 13.05
CA THR A 147 -1.69 -14.00 13.66
C THR A 147 -1.94 -12.90 14.70
N ILE A 148 -2.75 -11.90 14.35
CA ILE A 148 -3.22 -10.84 15.26
C ILE A 148 -4.06 -11.43 16.42
N ARG A 149 -4.67 -12.60 16.22
CA ARG A 149 -5.52 -13.30 17.21
C ARG A 149 -4.81 -13.78 18.47
N ASP A 150 -3.48 -13.84 18.49
CA ASP A 150 -2.73 -14.47 19.57
C ASP A 150 -2.18 -13.45 20.59
N TYR A 151 -2.52 -12.16 20.47
CA TYR A 151 -1.92 -11.09 21.27
C TYR A 151 -2.97 -10.10 21.80
N PRO A 152 -3.50 -10.30 23.02
CA PRO A 152 -4.40 -9.32 23.65
C PRO A 152 -3.78 -7.92 23.75
N GLU A 153 -2.45 -7.82 23.81
CA GLU A 153 -1.68 -6.56 23.84
C GLU A 153 -1.86 -5.72 22.56
N HIS A 154 -2.19 -6.36 21.42
CA HIS A 154 -2.52 -5.66 20.17
C HIS A 154 -3.78 -4.81 20.34
N LYS A 155 -4.80 -5.35 21.02
CA LYS A 155 -6.06 -4.65 21.23
C LYS A 155 -5.89 -3.45 22.16
N GLU A 156 -5.08 -3.60 23.21
CA GLU A 156 -4.75 -2.49 24.11
C GLU A 156 -4.01 -1.37 23.37
N LEU A 157 -3.07 -1.73 22.50
CA LEU A 157 -2.33 -0.77 21.70
C LEU A 157 -3.23 -0.05 20.68
N ASP A 158 -4.13 -0.78 20.01
CA ASP A 158 -5.10 -0.17 19.09
C ASP A 158 -6.00 0.82 19.84
N ILE A 159 -6.49 0.48 21.04
CA ILE A 159 -7.30 1.39 21.87
C ILE A 159 -6.50 2.63 22.26
N HIS A 160 -5.24 2.45 22.64
CA HIS A 160 -4.35 3.55 22.99
C HIS A 160 -4.13 4.50 21.79
N ASN A 161 -3.80 3.95 20.62
CA ASN A 161 -3.61 4.72 19.40
C ASN A 161 -4.89 5.46 18.99
N GLN A 162 -6.06 4.84 19.13
CA GLN A 162 -7.35 5.49 18.87
C GLN A 162 -7.54 6.72 19.78
N ALA A 163 -7.24 6.61 21.07
CA ALA A 163 -7.34 7.71 22.02
C ALA A 163 -6.35 8.85 21.71
N LEU A 164 -5.13 8.52 21.25
CA LEU A 164 -4.15 9.51 20.82
C LEU A 164 -4.64 10.27 19.57
N ILE A 165 -5.20 9.58 18.59
CA ILE A 165 -5.81 10.23 17.41
C ILE A 165 -6.99 11.11 17.81
N ASP A 166 -7.88 10.65 18.70
CA ASP A 166 -8.99 11.46 19.22
C ASP A 166 -8.48 12.74 19.92
N SER A 167 -7.42 12.64 20.72
CA SER A 167 -6.81 13.77 21.41
C SER A 167 -6.19 14.78 20.42
N LEU A 168 -5.40 14.30 19.46
CA LEU A 168 -4.79 15.17 18.45
C LEU A 168 -5.87 15.83 17.57
N TYR A 169 -6.91 15.10 17.17
CA TYR A 169 -8.02 15.66 16.43
C TYR A 169 -8.80 16.71 17.22
N ALA A 170 -8.96 16.54 18.54
CA ALA A 170 -9.59 17.54 19.40
C ALA A 170 -8.82 18.87 19.46
N ILE A 171 -7.52 18.84 19.23
CA ILE A 171 -6.64 20.03 19.17
C ILE A 171 -6.67 20.63 17.76
N HIS A 172 -6.39 19.84 16.73
CA HIS A 172 -6.17 20.34 15.37
C HIS A 172 -7.47 20.52 14.57
N ARG A 173 -8.57 19.84 14.95
CA ARG A 173 -9.90 19.91 14.32
C ARG A 173 -9.89 19.64 12.80
N THR A 174 -8.88 18.94 12.31
CA THR A 174 -8.71 18.59 10.91
C THR A 174 -8.00 17.24 10.77
N TYR A 175 -7.97 16.68 9.56
CA TYR A 175 -7.19 15.48 9.27
C TYR A 175 -5.69 15.77 9.43
N ILE A 176 -5.01 14.96 10.23
CA ILE A 176 -3.57 15.08 10.49
C ILE A 176 -2.81 14.45 9.32
N GLY A 177 -2.76 15.16 8.21
CA GLY A 177 -2.15 14.69 6.97
C GLY A 177 -0.95 15.52 6.54
N LYS A 178 -0.67 15.51 5.24
CA LYS A 178 0.54 16.04 4.62
C LYS A 178 0.99 17.40 5.16
N ASN A 179 0.11 18.38 5.33
CA ASN A 179 0.52 19.72 5.75
C ASN A 179 0.94 19.80 7.23
N LEU A 180 0.50 18.86 8.07
CA LEU A 180 0.82 18.84 9.49
C LEU A 180 1.98 17.91 9.84
N VAL A 181 2.15 16.83 9.07
CA VAL A 181 3.13 15.77 9.39
C VAL A 181 4.00 15.35 8.20
N GLY A 182 3.84 16.01 7.05
CA GLY A 182 4.50 15.69 5.79
C GLY A 182 4.03 14.39 5.14
N GLU A 183 4.44 14.17 3.90
CA GLU A 183 3.99 13.02 3.08
C GLU A 183 4.35 11.67 3.69
N LYS A 184 5.46 11.58 4.44
CA LYS A 184 5.91 10.33 5.05
C LYS A 184 4.90 9.77 6.05
N PHE A 185 4.19 10.64 6.75
CA PHE A 185 3.29 10.26 7.84
C PHE A 185 1.82 10.61 7.59
N GLU A 186 1.48 11.08 6.38
CA GLU A 186 0.12 11.51 6.03
C GLU A 186 -0.95 10.41 6.21
N ASN A 187 -0.54 9.14 6.17
CA ASN A 187 -1.43 7.98 6.28
C ASN A 187 -1.62 7.47 7.71
N VAL A 188 -0.90 8.00 8.70
CA VAL A 188 -0.88 7.42 10.07
C VAL A 188 -2.25 7.52 10.74
N MET A 189 -2.89 8.69 10.68
CA MET A 189 -4.22 8.89 11.26
C MET A 189 -5.24 7.92 10.63
N TRP A 190 -5.27 7.84 9.30
CA TRP A 190 -6.11 6.87 8.61
C TRP A 190 -5.81 5.42 9.01
N SER A 191 -4.54 5.04 9.13
CA SER A 191 -4.14 3.68 9.49
C SER A 191 -4.73 3.25 10.83
N VAL A 192 -4.72 4.12 11.84
CA VAL A 192 -5.35 3.85 13.14
C VAL A 192 -6.88 3.71 12.99
N ILE A 193 -7.53 4.61 12.24
CA ILE A 193 -8.98 4.57 11.99
C ILE A 193 -9.39 3.30 11.22
N GLN A 194 -8.61 2.88 10.23
CA GLN A 194 -8.86 1.70 9.40
C GLN A 194 -8.89 0.40 10.20
N HIS A 195 -8.22 0.37 11.35
CA HIS A 195 -8.11 -0.79 12.24
C HIS A 195 -8.87 -0.59 13.55
N SER A 196 -9.68 0.47 13.68
CA SER A 196 -10.51 0.73 14.85
C SER A 196 -11.82 -0.08 14.85
N ASN A 197 -12.72 0.26 15.77
CA ASN A 197 -14.11 -0.21 15.74
C ASN A 197 -14.97 0.56 14.70
N PRO A 198 -16.14 0.01 14.30
CA PRO A 198 -17.05 0.67 13.36
C PRO A 198 -17.52 2.06 13.80
N GLU A 199 -17.69 2.29 15.10
CA GLU A 199 -18.13 3.58 15.64
C GLU A 199 -17.11 4.68 15.34
N MET A 200 -15.82 4.44 15.56
CA MET A 200 -14.77 5.39 15.23
C MET A 200 -14.63 5.57 13.71
N MET A 201 -14.72 4.50 12.93
CA MET A 201 -14.72 4.60 11.46
C MET A 201 -15.85 5.53 10.99
N GLU A 202 -17.07 5.37 11.51
CA GLU A 202 -18.21 6.21 11.17
C GLU A 202 -17.99 7.68 11.52
N ARG A 203 -17.46 7.96 12.72
CA ARG A 203 -17.13 9.32 13.16
C ARG A 203 -16.07 10.00 12.27
N TYR A 204 -15.05 9.26 11.86
CA TYR A 204 -13.91 9.81 11.11
C TYR A 204 -14.02 9.72 9.60
N LEU A 205 -14.96 8.95 9.06
CA LEU A 205 -15.23 8.89 7.62
C LEU A 205 -15.35 10.28 6.96
N PRO A 206 -16.13 11.25 7.49
CA PRO A 206 -16.17 12.60 6.93
C PRO A 206 -14.84 13.36 7.07
N VAL A 207 -14.05 13.08 8.10
CA VAL A 207 -12.74 13.72 8.33
C VAL A 207 -11.72 13.23 7.31
N VAL A 208 -11.65 11.92 7.07
CA VAL A 208 -10.78 11.32 6.05
C VAL A 208 -11.21 11.77 4.65
N HIS A 209 -12.51 11.82 4.39
CA HIS A 209 -13.04 12.35 3.13
C HIS A 209 -12.60 13.80 2.88
N LYS A 210 -12.75 14.66 3.90
CA LYS A 210 -12.25 16.04 3.82
C LYS A 210 -10.73 16.09 3.58
N GLY A 211 -9.96 15.23 4.26
CA GLY A 211 -8.51 15.10 4.06
C GLY A 211 -8.13 14.75 2.61
N VAL A 212 -8.87 13.86 1.95
CA VAL A 212 -8.68 13.56 0.52
C VAL A 212 -8.97 14.78 -0.35
N LYS A 213 -10.10 15.47 -0.13
CA LYS A 213 -10.47 16.68 -0.89
C LYS A 213 -9.43 17.79 -0.75
N GLU A 214 -8.83 17.91 0.42
CA GLU A 214 -7.78 18.89 0.74
C GLU A 214 -6.36 18.40 0.40
N LYS A 215 -6.24 17.26 -0.29
CA LYS A 215 -4.97 16.62 -0.68
C LYS A 215 -4.00 16.40 0.49
N GLN A 216 -4.55 16.18 1.69
CA GLN A 216 -3.83 15.83 2.90
C GLN A 216 -3.48 14.34 2.97
N ILE A 217 -4.15 13.52 2.16
CA ILE A 217 -3.96 12.08 1.99
C ILE A 217 -4.49 11.67 0.61
N LYS A 218 -3.99 10.57 0.05
CA LYS A 218 -4.44 10.03 -1.24
C LYS A 218 -5.84 9.39 -1.15
N ASP A 219 -6.47 9.20 -2.30
CA ASP A 219 -7.86 8.69 -2.41
C ASP A 219 -8.03 7.23 -1.94
N LEU A 220 -7.00 6.40 -2.14
CA LEU A 220 -7.05 4.97 -1.85
C LEU A 220 -7.41 4.67 -0.37
N PRO A 221 -6.77 5.33 0.62
CA PRO A 221 -7.21 5.32 2.02
C PRO A 221 -8.72 5.48 2.25
N LEU A 222 -9.35 6.46 1.61
CA LEU A 222 -10.79 6.67 1.74
C LEU A 222 -11.59 5.50 1.17
N LYS A 223 -11.24 4.99 -0.01
CA LYS A 223 -11.88 3.80 -0.62
C LYS A 223 -11.78 2.59 0.32
N MET A 224 -10.62 2.38 0.93
CA MET A 224 -10.39 1.29 1.87
C MET A 224 -11.20 1.41 3.16
N LEU A 225 -11.33 2.64 3.68
CA LEU A 225 -12.11 2.92 4.89
C LEU A 225 -13.60 2.73 4.65
N ILE A 226 -14.10 3.17 3.49
CA ILE A 226 -15.49 2.94 3.08
C ILE A 226 -15.77 1.43 3.02
N ASP A 227 -14.92 0.66 2.32
CA ASP A 227 -15.12 -0.80 2.22
C ASP A 227 -15.06 -1.49 3.59
N ARG A 228 -14.15 -1.07 4.47
CA ARG A 228 -14.03 -1.62 5.83
C ARG A 228 -15.27 -1.31 6.67
N PHE A 229 -15.70 -0.05 6.69
CA PHE A 229 -16.85 0.38 7.49
C PHE A 229 -18.15 -0.29 7.03
N TYR A 230 -18.45 -0.22 5.73
CA TYR A 230 -19.67 -0.83 5.19
C TYR A 230 -19.62 -2.36 5.25
N GLY A 231 -18.44 -2.95 5.06
CA GLY A 231 -18.25 -4.38 5.22
C GLY A 231 -18.56 -4.87 6.63
N LEU A 232 -18.06 -4.17 7.65
CA LEU A 232 -18.34 -4.51 9.05
C LEU A 232 -19.80 -4.24 9.45
N LYS A 233 -20.40 -3.15 8.97
CA LYS A 233 -21.75 -2.72 9.37
C LYS A 233 -22.87 -3.43 8.59
N TYR A 234 -22.64 -3.76 7.31
CA TYR A 234 -23.67 -4.26 6.39
C TYR A 234 -23.27 -5.51 5.60
N GLY A 235 -22.03 -5.96 5.70
CA GLY A 235 -21.56 -7.20 5.06
C GLY A 235 -21.18 -7.08 3.58
N TYR A 236 -21.04 -5.86 3.04
CA TYR A 236 -20.63 -5.64 1.65
C TYR A 236 -19.62 -4.49 1.49
N GLN A 237 -18.89 -4.52 0.38
CA GLN A 237 -17.84 -3.57 0.00
C GLN A 237 -18.00 -3.14 -1.46
N PHE A 238 -17.48 -1.97 -1.84
CA PHE A 238 -17.68 -1.36 -3.16
C PHE A 238 -16.45 -1.51 -4.06
N PHE A 239 -15.25 -1.39 -3.50
CA PHE A 239 -13.99 -1.35 -4.25
C PHE A 239 -13.19 -2.66 -4.18
N GLY A 240 -13.60 -3.59 -3.31
CA GLY A 240 -12.98 -4.91 -3.20
C GLY A 240 -11.67 -4.90 -2.40
N SER A 241 -11.44 -3.87 -1.57
CA SER A 241 -10.16 -3.71 -0.87
C SER A 241 -10.00 -4.60 0.36
N GLN A 242 -11.09 -5.18 0.90
CA GLN A 242 -11.08 -5.95 2.15
C GLN A 242 -11.09 -7.45 1.90
N ILE A 243 -10.01 -7.93 1.30
CA ILE A 243 -9.78 -9.35 1.01
C ILE A 243 -9.68 -10.14 2.33
N GLY A 244 -10.31 -11.32 2.38
CA GLY A 244 -10.26 -12.22 3.55
C GLY A 244 -11.32 -11.96 4.61
N PHE A 245 -12.12 -10.89 4.49
CA PHE A 245 -13.21 -10.58 5.43
C PHE A 245 -14.55 -11.24 5.06
N GLY A 246 -14.67 -11.79 3.84
CA GLY A 246 -15.91 -12.42 3.37
C GLY A 246 -17.02 -11.43 2.98
N PHE A 247 -16.72 -10.13 2.88
CA PHE A 247 -17.71 -9.13 2.44
C PHE A 247 -18.08 -9.33 0.97
N LYS A 248 -19.38 -9.28 0.68
CA LYS A 248 -19.91 -9.34 -0.69
C LYS A 248 -19.54 -8.07 -1.45
N SER A 249 -19.39 -8.15 -2.76
CA SER A 249 -19.29 -6.95 -3.60
C SER A 249 -20.67 -6.33 -3.79
N ALA A 250 -20.76 -5.01 -3.65
CA ALA A 250 -21.96 -4.25 -3.99
C ALA A 250 -22.24 -4.32 -5.51
N ASP A 251 -23.51 -4.20 -5.89
CA ASP A 251 -23.88 -4.01 -7.29
C ASP A 251 -23.41 -2.65 -7.84
N GLU A 252 -23.43 -2.52 -9.17
CA GLU A 252 -22.92 -1.34 -9.87
C GLU A 252 -23.71 -0.07 -9.52
N GLU A 253 -25.02 -0.17 -9.30
CA GLU A 253 -25.87 0.99 -8.96
C GLU A 253 -25.50 1.52 -7.57
N THR A 254 -25.36 0.63 -6.60
CA THR A 254 -24.97 0.96 -5.23
C THR A 254 -23.54 1.51 -5.19
N ARG A 255 -22.62 0.95 -5.98
CA ARG A 255 -21.26 1.47 -6.12
C ARG A 255 -21.25 2.90 -6.66
N LYS A 256 -21.99 3.19 -7.74
CA LYS A 256 -22.09 4.55 -8.30
C LYS A 256 -22.62 5.56 -7.29
N LYS A 257 -23.64 5.18 -6.50
CA LYS A 257 -24.16 6.04 -5.42
C LYS A 257 -23.10 6.40 -4.40
N ILE A 258 -22.20 5.48 -4.08
CA ILE A 258 -21.08 5.72 -3.16
C ILE A 258 -19.98 6.55 -3.80
N GLU A 259 -19.64 6.30 -5.06
CA GLU A 259 -18.65 7.11 -5.79
C GLU A 259 -19.08 8.58 -5.83
N ILE A 260 -20.36 8.85 -6.13
CA ILE A 260 -20.95 10.20 -6.09
C ILE A 260 -20.94 10.78 -4.66
N LYS A 261 -21.31 9.98 -3.65
CA LYS A 261 -21.39 10.44 -2.26
C LYS A 261 -20.05 10.95 -1.71
N TYR A 262 -18.93 10.37 -2.16
CA TYR A 262 -17.59 10.67 -1.65
C TYR A 262 -16.69 11.34 -2.70
N ASP A 263 -17.25 11.87 -3.79
CA ASP A 263 -16.50 12.55 -4.85
C ASP A 263 -15.31 11.71 -5.39
N LEU A 264 -15.54 10.42 -5.68
CA LEU A 264 -14.51 9.42 -6.05
C LEU A 264 -14.47 9.04 -7.55
N GLU A 265 -15.17 9.80 -8.40
CA GLU A 265 -15.24 9.60 -9.86
C GLU A 265 -13.92 9.90 -10.59
#